data_AF-A0AA38VST4-F1
#
_entry.id   AF-A0AA38VST4-F1
#
_cell.length_a   1.000
_cell.length_b   1.000
_cell.length_c   1.000
_cell.angle_alpha   90.00
_cell.angle_beta   90.00
_cell.angle_gamma   90.00
#
_symmetry.space_group_name_H-M   'P 1'
#
loop_
_entity.id
_entity.type
_entity.pdbx_description
1 polymer ?
#
loop_
_entity_poly.entity_id
_entity_poly.type
_entity_poly.pdbx_seq_one_letter_code
_entity_poly.pdbx_strand_id
1 'polypeptide(L)'
;MRIYDPNQATLRALQGTNIELILDVPNDALQSLNDQTAANNWVRNNIQNYPSVRFKYIAVGNEVNPRTESGRYANFVLPAMRNLHSAIRAAGLGNQIKVSTATYTGLLATSYPPSNGAFHDNVRGFIEPIVRFLAQNNLPMLANIYPYFGYLGDPNGNLPYALFTAQGPVVNDNGRQYSNLFTAMLDAHYAAQARFGGENVEIVVSESGWPSAGDRGATLENARTYNNNLIRYVKGTTGTPRKPGRSIETYIFAMFDENRKSGAETEKHFGLFSPNRQPKYQVNF
;
A
#
# COMPACT_ATOMS: atom_id res chain seq x y z
N MET A 1 -9.59 5.63 -4.70
CA MET A 1 -10.25 4.48 -4.03
C MET A 1 -9.44 3.22 -4.29
N ARG A 2 -9.41 2.28 -3.34
CA ARG A 2 -8.86 0.93 -3.53
C ARG A 2 -9.97 -0.09 -3.23
N ILE A 3 -10.07 -1.14 -4.04
CA ILE A 3 -10.94 -2.29 -3.78
C ILE A 3 -10.13 -3.58 -3.91
N TYR A 4 -10.43 -4.54 -3.04
CA TYR A 4 -9.61 -5.74 -2.80
C TYR A 4 -9.96 -6.92 -3.72
N ASP A 5 -10.99 -6.78 -4.54
CA ASP A 5 -11.46 -7.74 -5.51
C ASP A 5 -12.21 -7.01 -6.64
N PRO A 6 -12.37 -7.63 -7.83
CA PRO A 6 -13.14 -7.06 -8.94
C PRO A 6 -14.66 -7.16 -8.69
N ASN A 7 -15.13 -6.47 -7.66
CA ASN A 7 -16.54 -6.42 -7.30
C ASN A 7 -17.35 -5.69 -8.37
N GLN A 8 -18.15 -6.44 -9.13
CA GLN A 8 -18.88 -5.92 -10.28
C GLN A 8 -19.91 -4.83 -9.91
N ALA A 9 -20.53 -4.92 -8.72
CA ALA A 9 -21.48 -3.91 -8.26
C ALA A 9 -20.77 -2.57 -7.99
N THR A 10 -19.59 -2.62 -7.33
CA THR A 10 -18.75 -1.44 -7.12
C THR A 10 -18.25 -0.84 -8.43
N LEU A 11 -17.78 -1.67 -9.37
CA LEU A 11 -17.33 -1.20 -10.69
C LEU A 11 -18.45 -0.49 -11.47
N ARG A 12 -19.69 -1.01 -11.43
CA ARG A 12 -20.85 -0.33 -12.02
C ARG A 12 -21.13 1.01 -11.33
N ALA A 13 -21.09 1.06 -10.00
CA ALA A 13 -21.33 2.28 -9.24
C ALA A 13 -20.27 3.37 -9.47
N LEU A 14 -19.05 2.99 -9.83
CA LEU A 14 -17.95 3.92 -10.08
C LEU A 14 -17.97 4.54 -11.49
N GLN A 15 -18.78 4.03 -12.42
CA GLN A 15 -18.84 4.57 -13.77
C GLN A 15 -19.23 6.06 -13.75
N GLY A 16 -18.39 6.91 -14.35
CA GLY A 16 -18.65 8.35 -14.48
C GLY A 16 -18.35 9.19 -13.22
N THR A 17 -17.86 8.59 -12.13
CA THR A 17 -17.61 9.30 -10.85
C THR A 17 -16.30 10.10 -10.81
N ASN A 18 -15.44 9.95 -11.82
CA ASN A 18 -14.07 10.48 -11.86
C ASN A 18 -13.12 10.01 -10.73
N ILE A 19 -13.54 9.06 -9.89
CA ILE A 19 -12.73 8.50 -8.81
C ILE A 19 -11.67 7.56 -9.41
N GLU A 20 -10.40 7.85 -9.17
CA GLU A 20 -9.28 6.96 -9.56
C GLU A 20 -9.25 5.69 -8.68
N LEU A 21 -9.01 4.53 -9.31
CA LEU A 21 -9.14 3.22 -8.70
C LEU A 21 -7.83 2.41 -8.71
N ILE A 22 -7.43 1.92 -7.54
CA ILE A 22 -6.62 0.70 -7.40
C ILE A 22 -7.59 -0.48 -7.39
N LEU A 23 -7.40 -1.43 -8.30
CA LEU A 23 -8.11 -2.70 -8.31
C LEU A 23 -7.14 -3.83 -8.02
N ASP A 24 -7.38 -4.56 -6.94
CA ASP A 24 -6.56 -5.71 -6.58
C ASP A 24 -6.94 -6.96 -7.40
N VAL A 25 -5.94 -7.80 -7.64
CA VAL A 25 -6.11 -9.21 -7.97
C VAL A 25 -6.01 -10.01 -6.68
N PRO A 26 -7.09 -10.68 -6.24
CA PRO A 26 -7.05 -11.54 -5.06
C PRO A 26 -5.94 -12.59 -5.12
N ASN A 27 -5.30 -12.88 -3.98
CA ASN A 27 -4.16 -13.79 -3.91
C ASN A 27 -4.50 -15.20 -4.45
N ASP A 28 -5.71 -15.68 -4.21
CA ASP A 28 -6.22 -16.97 -4.69
C ASP A 28 -6.50 -17.02 -6.21
N ALA A 29 -6.61 -15.87 -6.87
CA ALA A 29 -6.75 -15.78 -8.33
C ALA A 29 -5.41 -15.78 -9.07
N LEU A 30 -4.28 -15.52 -8.38
CA LEU A 30 -2.97 -15.31 -9.00
C LEU A 30 -2.52 -16.46 -9.89
N GLN A 31 -2.69 -17.71 -9.42
CA GLN A 31 -2.24 -18.89 -10.15
C GLN A 31 -2.88 -18.99 -11.53
N SER A 32 -4.18 -18.66 -11.64
CA SER A 32 -4.91 -18.74 -12.91
C SER A 32 -4.39 -17.74 -13.95
N LEU A 33 -3.87 -16.60 -13.49
CA LEU A 33 -3.38 -15.51 -14.35
C LEU A 33 -1.96 -15.74 -14.86
N ASN A 34 -1.34 -16.86 -14.50
CA ASN A 34 -0.10 -17.33 -15.14
C ASN A 34 -0.33 -17.82 -16.56
N ASP A 35 -1.58 -18.07 -16.96
CA ASP A 35 -1.97 -18.26 -18.35
C ASP A 35 -2.31 -16.91 -19.01
N GLN A 36 -1.70 -16.61 -20.16
CA GLN A 36 -1.90 -15.33 -20.84
C GLN A 36 -3.34 -15.14 -21.35
N THR A 37 -4.03 -16.22 -21.75
CA THR A 37 -5.43 -16.14 -22.20
C THR A 37 -6.35 -15.79 -21.02
N ALA A 38 -6.12 -16.40 -19.86
CA ALA A 38 -6.80 -16.06 -18.62
C ALA A 38 -6.56 -14.59 -18.23
N ALA A 39 -5.32 -14.09 -18.34
CA ALA A 39 -5.01 -12.69 -18.05
C ALA A 39 -5.71 -11.72 -19.02
N ASN A 40 -5.75 -12.05 -20.32
CA ASN A 40 -6.49 -11.29 -21.32
C ASN A 40 -8.00 -11.24 -21.00
N ASN A 41 -8.56 -12.38 -20.61
CA ASN A 41 -9.97 -12.46 -20.22
C ASN A 41 -10.24 -11.68 -18.93
N TRP A 42 -9.33 -11.71 -17.96
CA TRP A 42 -9.45 -10.91 -16.74
C TRP A 42 -9.47 -9.41 -17.05
N VAL A 43 -8.56 -8.93 -17.90
CA VAL A 43 -8.54 -7.52 -18.33
C VAL A 43 -9.82 -7.16 -19.09
N ARG A 44 -10.29 -8.01 -20.00
CA ARG A 44 -11.56 -7.75 -20.71
C ARG A 44 -12.72 -7.61 -19.74
N ASN A 45 -12.86 -8.57 -18.83
CA ASN A 45 -14.02 -8.69 -17.96
C ASN A 45 -14.05 -7.63 -16.85
N ASN A 46 -12.89 -7.25 -16.30
CA ASN A 46 -12.81 -6.40 -15.13
C ASN A 46 -12.36 -4.97 -15.43
N ILE A 47 -11.79 -4.72 -16.62
CA ILE A 47 -11.29 -3.40 -17.04
C ILE A 47 -12.06 -2.90 -18.28
N GLN A 48 -11.97 -3.62 -19.41
CA GLN A 48 -12.51 -3.11 -20.68
C GLN A 48 -14.04 -3.01 -20.69
N ASN A 49 -14.74 -3.89 -19.97
CA ASN A 49 -16.19 -3.82 -19.80
C ASN A 49 -16.65 -2.64 -18.91
N TYR A 50 -15.71 -1.90 -18.31
CA TYR A 50 -15.96 -0.76 -17.43
C TYR A 50 -15.24 0.51 -17.91
N PRO A 51 -15.47 0.96 -19.16
CA PRO A 51 -14.66 2.02 -19.78
C PRO A 51 -14.77 3.38 -19.07
N SER A 52 -15.85 3.63 -18.33
CA SER A 52 -16.09 4.86 -17.57
C SER A 52 -15.52 4.83 -16.14
N VAL A 53 -14.89 3.73 -15.73
CA VAL A 53 -14.17 3.65 -14.44
C VAL A 53 -12.73 4.11 -14.66
N ARG A 54 -12.24 5.01 -13.80
CA ARG A 54 -10.87 5.52 -13.89
C ARG A 54 -9.88 4.59 -13.18
N PHE A 55 -9.58 3.46 -13.80
CA PHE A 55 -8.51 2.58 -13.33
C PHE A 55 -7.16 3.30 -13.41
N LYS A 56 -6.39 3.21 -12.33
CA LYS A 56 -5.05 3.80 -12.25
C LYS A 56 -3.98 2.75 -11.97
N TYR A 57 -4.27 1.83 -11.06
CA TYR A 57 -3.36 0.76 -10.69
C TYR A 57 -4.06 -0.59 -10.64
N ILE A 58 -3.33 -1.65 -11.01
CA ILE A 58 -3.71 -3.03 -10.72
C ILE A 58 -2.72 -3.58 -9.68
N ALA A 59 -3.20 -3.89 -8.48
CA ALA A 59 -2.38 -4.49 -7.43
C ALA A 59 -2.45 -6.02 -7.54
N VAL A 60 -1.44 -6.62 -8.15
CA VAL A 60 -1.39 -8.06 -8.39
C VAL A 60 -0.90 -8.76 -7.13
N GLY A 61 -1.85 -9.18 -6.30
CA GLY A 61 -1.61 -9.72 -4.97
C GLY A 61 -1.43 -8.63 -3.91
N ASN A 62 -1.79 -8.97 -2.68
CA ASN A 62 -1.70 -8.12 -1.50
C ASN A 62 -0.99 -8.85 -0.35
N GLU A 63 0.11 -8.26 0.13
CA GLU A 63 0.95 -8.74 1.23
C GLU A 63 1.40 -10.20 1.12
N VAL A 64 1.63 -10.68 -0.11
CA VAL A 64 2.20 -12.02 -0.35
C VAL A 64 3.59 -12.08 0.28
N ASN A 65 3.76 -12.96 1.26
CA ASN A 65 4.98 -13.11 2.04
C ASN A 65 5.42 -14.58 2.06
N PRO A 66 6.59 -14.92 1.46
CA PRO A 66 7.15 -16.28 1.48
C PRO A 66 7.33 -16.90 2.87
N ARG A 67 7.29 -16.08 3.94
CA ARG A 67 7.48 -16.51 5.34
C ARG A 67 6.17 -16.75 6.09
N THR A 68 5.01 -16.54 5.46
CA THR A 68 3.69 -16.73 6.07
C THR A 68 2.85 -17.69 5.22
N GLU A 69 1.60 -17.96 5.61
CA GLU A 69 0.67 -18.80 4.84
C GLU A 69 0.49 -18.30 3.39
N SER A 70 0.50 -16.98 3.19
CA SER A 70 0.40 -16.36 1.87
C SER A 70 1.57 -16.70 0.94
N GLY A 71 2.67 -17.24 1.47
CA GLY A 71 3.83 -17.68 0.70
C GLY A 71 3.51 -18.73 -0.36
N ARG A 72 2.40 -19.48 -0.21
CA ARG A 72 1.88 -20.39 -1.23
C ARG A 72 1.57 -19.70 -2.57
N TYR A 73 1.39 -18.38 -2.57
CA TYR A 73 1.11 -17.58 -3.76
C TYR A 73 2.34 -16.90 -4.37
N ALA A 74 3.50 -16.92 -3.70
CA ALA A 74 4.68 -16.14 -4.08
C ALA A 74 5.14 -16.39 -5.53
N ASN A 75 5.12 -17.65 -5.97
CA ASN A 75 5.55 -18.05 -7.31
C ASN A 75 4.58 -17.63 -8.43
N PHE A 76 3.40 -17.10 -8.08
CA PHE A 76 2.37 -16.69 -9.05
C PHE A 76 2.31 -15.18 -9.25
N VAL A 77 2.85 -14.37 -8.34
CA VAL A 77 2.76 -12.90 -8.42
C VAL A 77 3.44 -12.36 -9.68
N LEU A 78 4.74 -12.64 -9.87
CA LEU A 78 5.49 -12.05 -10.99
C LEU A 78 4.99 -12.53 -12.37
N PRO A 79 4.70 -13.82 -12.61
CA PRO A 79 4.14 -14.22 -13.90
C PRO A 79 2.76 -13.60 -14.17
N ALA A 80 1.88 -13.51 -13.17
CA ALA A 80 0.60 -12.81 -13.29
C ALA A 80 0.79 -11.31 -13.61
N MET A 81 1.74 -10.63 -12.93
CA MET A 81 2.08 -9.23 -13.23
C MET A 81 2.50 -9.05 -14.69
N ARG A 82 3.36 -9.93 -15.22
CA ARG A 82 3.82 -9.88 -16.61
C ARG A 82 2.67 -10.05 -17.59
N ASN A 83 1.82 -11.04 -17.36
CA ASN A 83 0.70 -11.34 -18.26
C ASN A 83 -0.36 -10.22 -18.25
N LEU A 84 -0.68 -9.68 -17.07
CA LEU A 84 -1.60 -8.54 -16.94
C LEU A 84 -1.01 -7.27 -17.55
N HIS A 85 0.28 -7.00 -17.35
CA HIS A 85 0.94 -5.86 -17.98
C HIS A 85 0.90 -5.97 -19.52
N SER A 86 1.16 -7.16 -20.06
CA SER A 86 1.01 -7.45 -21.50
C SER A 86 -0.43 -7.21 -21.99
N ALA A 87 -1.43 -7.75 -21.27
CA ALA A 87 -2.85 -7.61 -21.62
C ALA A 87 -3.33 -6.15 -21.59
N ILE A 88 -2.94 -5.38 -20.57
CA ILE A 88 -3.26 -3.95 -20.45
C ILE A 88 -2.64 -3.14 -21.59
N ARG A 89 -1.39 -3.44 -21.98
CA ARG A 89 -0.73 -2.80 -23.12
C ARG A 89 -1.39 -3.17 -24.45
N ALA A 90 -1.73 -4.44 -24.66
CA ALA A 90 -2.43 -4.91 -25.85
C ALA A 90 -3.83 -4.27 -25.99
N ALA A 91 -4.47 -3.94 -24.87
CA ALA A 91 -5.72 -3.19 -24.83
C ALA A 91 -5.57 -1.67 -25.09
N GLY A 92 -4.35 -1.16 -25.30
CA GLY A 92 -4.09 0.27 -25.49
C GLY A 92 -4.15 1.10 -24.20
N LEU A 93 -4.16 0.46 -23.02
CA LEU A 93 -4.36 1.11 -21.72
C LEU A 93 -3.05 1.30 -20.93
N GLY A 94 -1.90 0.90 -21.49
CA GLY A 94 -0.61 0.88 -20.79
C GLY A 94 -0.08 2.23 -20.30
N ASN A 95 -0.54 3.35 -20.87
CA ASN A 95 -0.18 4.70 -20.39
C ASN A 95 -1.10 5.19 -19.27
N GLN A 96 -2.26 4.55 -19.09
CA GLN A 96 -3.30 4.95 -18.15
C GLN A 96 -3.29 4.08 -16.89
N ILE A 97 -3.09 2.77 -17.07
CA ILE A 97 -3.19 1.78 -16.00
C ILE A 97 -1.82 1.15 -15.77
N LYS A 98 -1.29 1.31 -14.56
CA LYS A 98 0.00 0.73 -14.17
C LYS A 98 -0.19 -0.54 -13.35
N VAL A 99 0.48 -1.61 -13.75
CA VAL A 99 0.50 -2.87 -13.00
C VAL A 99 1.53 -2.77 -11.86
N SER A 100 1.21 -3.30 -10.69
CA SER A 100 2.10 -3.39 -9.53
C SER A 100 1.74 -4.61 -8.67
N THR A 101 2.34 -4.72 -7.49
CA THR A 101 1.91 -5.60 -6.40
C THR A 101 1.88 -4.76 -5.11
N ALA A 102 0.99 -5.09 -4.17
CA ALA A 102 0.95 -4.42 -2.88
C ALA A 102 1.79 -5.20 -1.86
N THR A 103 2.94 -4.63 -1.48
CA THR A 103 3.82 -5.15 -0.43
C THR A 103 3.59 -4.43 0.90
N TYR A 104 4.39 -4.76 1.91
CA TYR A 104 4.28 -4.19 3.25
C TYR A 104 5.59 -4.35 4.02
N THR A 105 5.66 -3.69 5.19
CA THR A 105 6.88 -3.60 5.99
C THR A 105 7.35 -4.94 6.57
N GLY A 106 6.50 -5.97 6.59
CA GLY A 106 6.85 -7.32 7.07
C GLY A 106 7.83 -8.07 6.18
N LEU A 107 8.12 -7.59 4.96
CA LEU A 107 9.20 -8.13 4.13
C LEU A 107 10.59 -7.57 4.48
N LEU A 108 10.67 -6.47 5.24
CA LEU A 108 11.93 -5.87 5.65
C LEU A 108 12.53 -6.60 6.85
N ALA A 109 13.81 -6.97 6.75
CA ALA A 109 14.61 -7.46 7.87
C ALA A 109 15.18 -6.31 8.70
N THR A 110 15.52 -5.21 8.03
CA THR A 110 16.10 -4.04 8.66
C THR A 110 15.35 -2.82 8.17
N SER A 111 14.96 -1.96 9.11
CA SER A 111 14.27 -0.70 8.85
C SER A 111 14.81 0.47 9.68
N TYR A 112 15.78 0.22 10.57
CA TYR A 112 16.44 1.23 11.40
C TYR A 112 17.98 1.15 11.30
N PRO A 113 18.68 2.30 11.12
CA PRO A 113 18.11 3.55 10.63
C PRO A 113 17.52 3.37 9.21
N PRO A 114 16.63 4.26 8.73
CA PRO A 114 15.95 4.08 7.45
C PRO A 114 16.89 3.83 6.25
N SER A 115 18.08 4.43 6.19
CA SER A 115 19.08 4.18 5.15
C SER A 115 19.49 2.71 5.02
N ASN A 116 19.38 1.95 6.12
CA ASN A 116 19.76 0.54 6.18
C ASN A 116 18.62 -0.40 5.80
N GLY A 117 17.47 0.15 5.38
CA GLY A 117 16.36 -0.59 4.81
C GLY A 117 16.82 -1.76 3.93
N ALA A 118 16.40 -2.97 4.28
CA ALA A 118 16.76 -4.20 3.57
C ALA A 118 15.66 -5.26 3.72
N PHE A 119 15.35 -5.95 2.62
CA PHE A 119 14.48 -7.12 2.65
C PHE A 119 15.17 -8.31 3.32
N HIS A 120 14.39 -9.24 3.88
CA HIS A 120 14.94 -10.51 4.34
C HIS A 120 15.58 -11.32 3.21
N ASP A 121 16.72 -11.96 3.48
CA ASP A 121 17.39 -12.81 2.49
C ASP A 121 16.49 -13.94 1.97
N ASN A 122 15.66 -14.52 2.86
CA ASN A 122 14.74 -15.60 2.50
C ASN A 122 13.48 -15.14 1.74
N VAL A 123 13.26 -13.83 1.54
CA VAL A 123 12.24 -13.31 0.61
C VAL A 123 12.84 -12.75 -0.68
N ARG A 124 14.18 -12.67 -0.76
CA ARG A 124 14.90 -12.06 -1.88
C ARG A 124 14.53 -12.67 -3.23
N GLY A 125 14.45 -14.01 -3.30
CA GLY A 125 14.06 -14.72 -4.52
C GLY A 125 12.67 -14.37 -5.05
N PHE A 126 11.79 -13.86 -4.18
CA PHE A 126 10.46 -13.37 -4.54
C PHE A 126 10.47 -11.88 -4.91
N ILE A 127 11.00 -11.02 -4.05
CA ILE A 127 10.82 -9.56 -4.18
C ILE A 127 11.83 -8.90 -5.14
N GLU A 128 13.07 -9.40 -5.25
CA GLU A 128 14.08 -8.84 -6.14
C GLU A 128 13.63 -8.83 -7.62
N PRO A 129 13.15 -9.94 -8.21
CA PRO A 129 12.72 -9.93 -9.61
C PRO A 129 11.47 -9.08 -9.84
N ILE A 130 10.62 -8.87 -8.82
CA ILE A 130 9.48 -7.93 -8.88
C ILE A 130 9.98 -6.49 -8.95
N VAL A 131 10.89 -6.08 -8.06
CA VAL A 131 11.47 -4.71 -8.09
C VAL A 131 12.12 -4.42 -9.44
N ARG A 132 12.89 -5.37 -9.98
CA ARG A 132 13.51 -5.24 -11.31
C ARG A 132 12.47 -5.12 -12.42
N PHE A 133 11.39 -5.91 -12.38
CA PHE A 133 10.30 -5.80 -13.35
C PHE A 133 9.64 -4.41 -13.31
N LEU A 134 9.38 -3.88 -12.11
CA LEU A 134 8.80 -2.54 -11.95
C LEU A 134 9.73 -1.46 -12.52
N ALA A 135 11.03 -1.53 -12.18
CA ALA A 135 12.05 -0.59 -12.66
C ALA A 135 12.17 -0.61 -14.19
N GLN A 136 12.23 -1.79 -14.81
CA GLN A 136 12.36 -1.95 -16.27
C GLN A 136 11.16 -1.41 -17.06
N ASN A 137 9.99 -1.31 -16.42
CA ASN A 137 8.75 -0.91 -17.08
C ASN A 137 8.23 0.47 -16.60
N ASN A 138 9.01 1.19 -15.79
CA ASN A 138 8.61 2.48 -15.19
C ASN A 138 7.28 2.39 -14.40
N LEU A 139 7.09 1.28 -13.68
CA LEU A 139 5.92 1.00 -12.85
C LEU A 139 6.24 1.28 -11.37
N PRO A 140 5.25 1.73 -10.56
CA PRO A 140 5.45 1.96 -9.13
C PRO A 140 5.36 0.65 -8.34
N MET A 141 5.86 0.67 -7.11
CA MET A 141 5.54 -0.30 -6.06
C MET A 141 4.36 0.23 -5.24
N LEU A 142 3.40 -0.62 -4.91
CA LEU A 142 2.39 -0.31 -3.91
C LEU A 142 2.85 -0.85 -2.55
N ALA A 143 2.77 -0.04 -1.49
CA ALA A 143 3.18 -0.46 -0.14
C ALA A 143 2.17 -0.05 0.92
N ASN A 144 1.78 -1.01 1.76
CA ASN A 144 0.98 -0.78 2.96
C ASN A 144 1.92 -0.32 4.09
N ILE A 145 1.72 0.91 4.59
CA ILE A 145 2.59 1.55 5.58
C ILE A 145 1.78 1.93 6.81
N TYR A 146 2.03 1.23 7.93
CA TYR A 146 1.28 1.40 9.18
C TYR A 146 2.19 1.74 10.36
N PRO A 147 2.39 3.05 10.65
CA PRO A 147 3.04 3.51 11.86
C PRO A 147 2.41 2.96 13.14
N TYR A 148 1.10 2.66 13.13
CA TYR A 148 0.41 2.01 14.24
C TYR A 148 1.09 0.69 14.66
N PHE A 149 1.37 -0.21 13.72
CA PHE A 149 2.01 -1.49 14.04
C PHE A 149 3.47 -1.32 14.46
N GLY A 150 4.17 -0.32 13.92
CA GLY A 150 5.52 0.04 14.39
C GLY A 150 5.51 0.56 15.84
N TYR A 151 4.52 1.38 16.21
CA TYR A 151 4.29 1.80 17.60
C TYR A 151 3.92 0.63 18.51
N LEU A 152 2.98 -0.22 18.07
CA LEU A 152 2.47 -1.33 18.87
C LEU A 152 3.57 -2.36 19.16
N GLY A 153 4.40 -2.68 18.17
CA GLY A 153 5.48 -3.66 18.27
C GLY A 153 6.69 -3.23 19.10
N ASP A 154 6.80 -1.94 19.46
CA ASP A 154 7.81 -1.44 20.38
C ASP A 154 7.17 -1.17 21.76
N PRO A 155 7.56 -1.89 22.83
CA PRO A 155 7.09 -1.62 24.19
C PRO A 155 7.30 -0.15 24.61
N ASN A 156 8.37 0.49 24.12
CA ASN A 156 8.72 1.89 24.37
C ASN A 156 8.32 2.82 23.20
N GLY A 157 7.39 2.38 22.36
CA GLY A 157 6.99 3.08 21.14
C GLY A 157 6.68 4.57 21.36
N ASN A 158 7.33 5.42 20.57
CA ASN A 158 7.15 6.86 20.63
C ASN A 158 5.84 7.28 19.92
N LEU A 159 4.76 7.42 20.71
CA LEU A 159 3.44 7.76 20.16
C LEU A 159 3.43 9.10 19.39
N PRO A 160 4.05 10.20 19.90
CA PRO A 160 4.15 11.44 19.11
C PRO A 160 4.84 11.26 17.75
N TYR A 161 5.87 10.42 17.66
CA TYR A 161 6.53 10.11 16.40
C TYR A 161 5.63 9.37 15.42
N ALA A 162 4.80 8.44 15.92
CA ALA A 162 3.87 7.68 15.10
C ALA A 162 2.64 8.50 14.66
N LEU A 163 2.24 9.51 15.44
CA LEU A 163 1.08 10.38 15.19
C LEU A 163 1.40 11.70 14.47
N PHE A 164 2.63 11.91 14.00
CA PHE A 164 3.10 13.17 13.41
C PHE A 164 3.02 14.38 14.37
N THR A 165 3.15 14.17 15.69
CA THR A 165 3.06 15.23 16.71
C THR A 165 4.37 15.43 17.49
N ALA A 166 5.45 14.74 17.10
CA ALA A 166 6.78 14.99 17.65
C ALA A 166 7.20 16.45 17.43
N GLN A 167 7.81 17.07 18.45
CA GLN A 167 8.21 18.49 18.42
C GLN A 167 9.53 18.76 17.68
N GLY A 168 10.20 17.70 17.21
CA GLY A 168 11.47 17.78 16.50
C GLY A 168 11.84 16.44 15.86
N PRO A 169 13.01 16.36 15.21
CA PRO A 169 13.53 15.10 14.70
C PRO A 169 13.69 14.06 15.80
N VAL A 170 13.22 12.84 15.55
CA VAL A 170 13.33 11.69 16.45
C VAL A 170 14.49 10.78 16.00
N VAL A 171 14.70 10.68 14.69
CA VAL A 171 15.81 9.92 14.11
C VAL A 171 16.64 10.84 13.22
N ASN A 172 17.95 10.87 13.46
CA ASN A 172 18.94 11.41 12.55
C ASN A 172 19.69 10.24 11.89
N ASP A 173 19.56 10.14 10.58
CA ASP A 173 20.16 9.09 9.77
C ASP A 173 21.04 9.74 8.68
N ASN A 174 22.34 9.83 8.97
CA ASN A 174 23.32 10.41 8.06
C ASN A 174 22.93 11.82 7.56
N GLY A 175 22.38 12.64 8.46
CA GLY A 175 21.91 14.00 8.14
C GLY A 175 20.44 14.07 7.71
N ARG A 176 19.78 12.94 7.42
CA ARG A 176 18.32 12.88 7.18
C ARG A 176 17.59 12.90 8.52
N GLN A 177 16.75 13.92 8.71
CA GLN A 177 15.97 14.11 9.92
C GLN A 177 14.56 13.55 9.72
N TYR A 178 14.17 12.57 10.52
CA TYR A 178 12.81 12.03 10.52
C TYR A 178 12.06 12.49 11.76
N SER A 179 11.01 13.28 11.56
CA SER A 179 10.11 13.77 12.61
C SER A 179 8.82 12.97 12.72
N ASN A 180 8.57 12.02 11.80
CA ASN A 180 7.44 11.10 11.89
C ASN A 180 7.83 9.69 11.40
N LEU A 181 7.21 8.67 12.01
CA LEU A 181 7.50 7.26 11.73
C LEU A 181 7.10 6.86 10.30
N PHE A 182 6.05 7.48 9.75
CA PHE A 182 5.56 7.22 8.39
C PHE A 182 6.66 7.41 7.33
N THR A 183 7.32 8.57 7.34
CA THR A 183 8.41 8.88 6.39
C THR A 183 9.63 7.99 6.61
N ALA A 184 9.94 7.62 7.85
CA ALA A 184 11.03 6.69 8.15
C ALA A 184 10.75 5.28 7.61
N MET A 185 9.53 4.76 7.79
CA MET A 185 9.12 3.46 7.26
C MET A 185 9.11 3.45 5.72
N LEU A 186 8.65 4.54 5.11
CA LEU A 186 8.65 4.71 3.66
C LEU A 186 10.08 4.78 3.10
N ASP A 187 10.98 5.52 3.74
CA ASP A 187 12.38 5.63 3.30
C ASP A 187 13.17 4.34 3.54
N ALA A 188 12.81 3.55 4.56
CA ALA A 188 13.32 2.19 4.70
C ALA A 188 12.92 1.29 3.53
N HIS A 189 11.69 1.41 3.00
CA HIS A 189 11.29 0.69 1.78
C HIS A 189 12.06 1.17 0.56
N TYR A 190 12.18 2.50 0.38
CA TYR A 190 12.98 3.06 -0.71
C TYR A 190 14.46 2.62 -0.65
N ALA A 191 15.04 2.52 0.54
CA ALA A 191 16.39 2.01 0.73
C ALA A 191 16.48 0.51 0.37
N ALA A 192 15.51 -0.29 0.78
CA ALA A 192 15.47 -1.72 0.51
C ALA A 192 15.38 -2.04 -0.98
N GLN A 193 14.46 -1.40 -1.71
CA GLN A 193 14.30 -1.64 -3.15
C GLN A 193 15.47 -1.09 -3.99
N ALA A 194 16.14 -0.02 -3.54
CA ALA A 194 17.31 0.53 -4.22
C ALA A 194 18.44 -0.51 -4.33
N ARG A 195 18.57 -1.41 -3.34
CA ARG A 195 19.55 -2.51 -3.38
C ARG A 195 19.35 -3.50 -4.53
N PHE A 196 18.18 -3.47 -5.17
CA PHE A 196 17.83 -4.31 -6.31
C PHE A 196 17.69 -3.54 -7.63
N GLY A 197 18.23 -2.31 -7.70
CA GLY A 197 18.11 -1.43 -8.88
C GLY A 197 16.77 -0.68 -8.95
N GLY A 198 16.06 -0.58 -7.82
CA GLY A 198 14.75 0.08 -7.71
C GLY A 198 14.82 1.56 -7.32
N GLU A 199 15.92 2.28 -7.57
CA GLU A 199 16.09 3.68 -7.17
C GLU A 199 15.01 4.61 -7.75
N ASN A 200 14.56 4.30 -8.97
CA ASN A 200 13.55 5.07 -9.71
C ASN A 200 12.13 4.50 -9.59
N VAL A 201 11.94 3.41 -8.84
CA VAL A 201 10.60 2.86 -8.58
C VAL A 201 9.93 3.76 -7.54
N GLU A 202 8.90 4.50 -7.92
CA GLU A 202 8.10 5.26 -6.96
C GLU A 202 7.29 4.32 -6.07
N ILE A 203 7.07 4.71 -4.82
CA ILE A 203 6.17 4.00 -3.90
C ILE A 203 4.85 4.77 -3.80
N VAL A 204 3.75 4.09 -4.11
CA VAL A 204 2.39 4.52 -3.79
C VAL A 204 2.02 3.86 -2.45
N VAL A 205 1.63 4.67 -1.46
CA VAL A 205 1.18 4.12 -0.17
C VAL A 205 -0.25 3.61 -0.33
N SER A 206 -0.38 2.31 -0.54
CA SER A 206 -1.64 1.66 -0.92
C SER A 206 -2.57 1.43 0.26
N GLU A 207 -2.05 1.49 1.48
CA GLU A 207 -2.79 1.55 2.74
C GLU A 207 -2.00 2.28 3.82
N SER A 208 -2.71 3.04 4.64
CA SER A 208 -2.21 3.56 5.89
C SER A 208 -3.37 3.96 6.79
N GLY A 209 -3.32 3.66 8.08
CA GLY A 209 -4.40 3.95 9.00
C GLY A 209 -4.04 3.72 10.45
N TRP A 210 -5.00 4.00 11.33
CA TRP A 210 -4.86 3.81 12.77
C TRP A 210 -6.22 3.36 13.35
N PRO A 211 -6.27 2.23 14.08
CA PRO A 211 -7.53 1.69 14.59
C PRO A 211 -8.06 2.54 15.75
N SER A 212 -9.37 2.67 15.86
CA SER A 212 -10.00 3.47 16.92
C SER A 212 -10.28 2.72 18.21
N ALA A 213 -10.08 1.40 18.23
CA ALA A 213 -10.31 0.52 19.38
C ALA A 213 -9.58 -0.82 19.19
N GLY A 214 -9.50 -1.62 20.25
CA GLY A 214 -9.10 -3.03 20.21
C GLY A 214 -7.76 -3.37 20.88
N ASP A 215 -6.84 -2.40 21.02
CA ASP A 215 -5.52 -2.63 21.64
C ASP A 215 -4.87 -1.31 22.11
N ARG A 216 -3.64 -1.38 22.63
CA ARG A 216 -2.83 -0.25 23.09
C ARG A 216 -2.67 0.81 22.01
N GLY A 217 -3.04 2.04 22.37
CA GLY A 217 -2.96 3.20 21.47
C GLY A 217 -4.07 3.28 20.44
N ALA A 218 -4.91 2.25 20.29
CA ALA A 218 -6.09 2.27 19.43
C ALA A 218 -7.24 3.03 20.12
N THR A 219 -7.35 4.33 19.87
CA THR A 219 -8.41 5.19 20.41
C THR A 219 -8.98 6.07 19.31
N LEU A 220 -10.24 6.52 19.47
CA LEU A 220 -10.85 7.50 18.54
C LEU A 220 -10.00 8.76 18.39
N GLU A 221 -9.39 9.24 19.48
CA GLU A 221 -8.54 10.42 19.46
C GLU A 221 -7.25 10.20 18.65
N ASN A 222 -6.57 9.08 18.87
CA ASN A 222 -5.35 8.75 18.13
C ASN A 222 -5.63 8.48 16.65
N ALA A 223 -6.73 7.77 16.34
CA ALA A 223 -7.16 7.53 14.97
C ALA A 223 -7.48 8.84 14.22
N ARG A 224 -8.23 9.75 14.87
CA ARG A 224 -8.51 11.09 14.35
C ARG A 224 -7.22 11.88 14.11
N THR A 225 -6.29 11.83 15.07
CA THR A 225 -5.01 12.55 15.00
C THR A 225 -4.15 12.02 13.86
N TYR A 226 -3.96 10.71 13.80
CA TYR A 226 -3.17 10.06 12.76
C TYR A 226 -3.70 10.38 11.36
N ASN A 227 -4.97 10.10 11.10
CA ASN A 227 -5.54 10.24 9.76
C ASN A 227 -5.57 11.70 9.29
N ASN A 228 -5.92 12.66 10.15
CA ASN A 228 -5.91 14.07 9.76
C ASN A 228 -4.48 14.63 9.57
N ASN A 229 -3.52 14.17 10.38
CA ASN A 229 -2.13 14.60 10.21
C ASN A 229 -1.50 13.97 8.96
N LEU A 230 -1.81 12.70 8.66
CA LEU A 230 -1.41 12.05 7.42
C LEU A 230 -1.96 12.82 6.21
N ILE A 231 -3.26 13.13 6.18
CA ILE A 231 -3.87 13.93 5.10
C ILE A 231 -3.16 15.28 4.96
N ARG A 232 -2.97 16.00 6.06
CA ARG A 232 -2.27 17.30 6.04
C ARG A 232 -0.85 17.17 5.48
N TYR A 233 -0.13 16.11 5.86
CA TYR A 233 1.24 15.87 5.41
C TYR A 233 1.29 15.61 3.90
N VAL A 234 0.45 14.69 3.39
CA VAL A 234 0.51 14.23 2.00
C VAL A 234 -0.13 15.20 1.00
N LYS A 235 -0.96 16.16 1.47
CA LYS A 235 -1.41 17.32 0.69
C LYS A 235 -0.27 18.27 0.33
N GLY A 236 0.79 18.29 1.13
CA GLY A 236 2.00 19.04 0.82
C GLY A 236 2.89 18.34 -0.21
N THR A 237 3.94 19.03 -0.63
CA THR A 237 4.97 18.49 -1.54
C THR A 237 6.29 18.21 -0.82
N THR A 238 6.29 18.14 0.52
CA THR A 238 7.50 17.90 1.31
C THR A 238 8.21 16.60 0.92
N GLY A 239 7.45 15.54 0.62
CA GLY A 239 7.98 14.21 0.33
C GLY A 239 8.53 13.53 1.57
N THR A 240 9.64 12.81 1.43
CA THR A 240 10.39 12.22 2.53
C THR A 240 11.81 12.76 2.56
N PRO A 241 12.57 12.60 3.67
CA PRO A 241 13.98 12.98 3.70
C PRO A 241 14.83 12.35 2.57
N ARG A 242 14.52 11.12 2.11
CA ARG A 242 15.21 10.47 0.98
C ARG A 242 14.66 10.91 -0.38
N LYS A 243 13.38 11.26 -0.48
CA LYS A 243 12.69 11.68 -1.72
C LYS A 243 11.98 13.03 -1.49
N PRO A 244 12.73 14.14 -1.31
CA PRO A 244 12.15 15.44 -1.00
C PRO A 244 11.44 16.06 -2.22
N GLY A 245 10.51 16.98 -1.95
CA GLY A 245 9.90 17.81 -3.00
C GLY A 245 8.84 17.10 -3.85
N ARG A 246 8.26 16.00 -3.34
CA ARG A 246 7.26 15.18 -4.06
C ARG A 246 6.05 14.91 -3.18
N SER A 247 4.85 14.95 -3.76
CA SER A 247 3.65 14.46 -3.09
C SER A 247 3.71 12.94 -2.94
N ILE A 248 3.20 12.40 -1.84
CA ILE A 248 3.14 10.95 -1.60
C ILE A 248 1.71 10.51 -1.83
N GLU A 249 1.44 9.85 -2.96
CA GLU A 249 0.13 9.27 -3.22
C GLU A 249 -0.20 8.23 -2.14
N THR A 250 -1.30 8.46 -1.42
CA THR A 250 -1.62 7.72 -0.19
C THR A 250 -3.11 7.38 -0.11
N TYR A 251 -3.40 6.13 0.25
CA TYR A 251 -4.74 5.60 0.42
C TYR A 251 -4.97 5.28 1.89
N ILE A 252 -5.98 5.90 2.49
CA ILE A 252 -6.31 5.69 3.91
C ILE A 252 -7.09 4.39 4.07
N PHE A 253 -6.64 3.54 4.99
CA PHE A 253 -7.32 2.33 5.39
C PHE A 253 -8.10 2.57 6.69
N ALA A 254 -9.43 2.46 6.71
CA ALA A 254 -10.35 2.14 5.61
C ALA A 254 -11.61 3.01 5.66
N MET A 255 -12.48 2.90 4.66
CA MET A 255 -13.73 3.68 4.63
C MET A 255 -14.65 3.32 5.80
N PHE A 256 -14.85 2.03 6.07
CA PHE A 256 -15.76 1.56 7.11
C PHE A 256 -15.08 0.58 8.08
N ASP A 257 -15.62 0.48 9.29
CA ASP A 257 -15.31 -0.64 10.19
C ASP A 257 -15.81 -1.95 9.58
N GLU A 258 -14.95 -2.96 9.56
CA GLU A 258 -15.20 -4.25 8.94
C GLU A 258 -15.39 -5.34 10.00
N ASN A 259 -16.60 -5.48 10.54
CA ASN A 259 -16.91 -6.37 11.66
C ASN A 259 -16.68 -7.88 11.42
N ARG A 260 -16.43 -8.29 10.17
CA ARG A 260 -16.14 -9.67 9.78
C ARG A 260 -14.64 -9.97 9.62
N LYS A 261 -13.75 -8.99 9.85
CA LYS A 261 -12.31 -9.26 9.82
C LYS A 261 -11.93 -10.23 10.94
N SER A 262 -11.07 -11.18 10.59
CA SER A 262 -10.42 -12.11 11.50
C SER A 262 -9.11 -11.51 12.04
N GLY A 263 -8.50 -12.17 13.03
CA GLY A 263 -7.23 -11.72 13.61
C GLY A 263 -7.42 -10.85 14.85
N ALA A 264 -6.56 -9.85 15.02
CA ALA A 264 -6.59 -8.95 16.17
C ALA A 264 -7.88 -8.13 16.20
N GLU A 265 -8.34 -7.75 17.40
CA GLU A 265 -9.57 -6.96 17.53
C GLU A 265 -9.47 -5.62 16.81
N THR A 266 -8.28 -5.03 16.72
CA THR A 266 -8.01 -3.76 16.01
C THR A 266 -8.43 -3.79 14.55
N GLU A 267 -8.39 -4.96 13.90
CA GLU A 267 -8.74 -5.14 12.48
C GLU A 267 -10.19 -4.70 12.18
N LYS A 268 -11.08 -4.76 13.18
CA LYS A 268 -12.49 -4.38 13.02
C LYS A 268 -12.74 -2.88 13.16
N HIS A 269 -11.72 -2.08 13.52
CA HIS A 269 -11.89 -0.69 13.99
C HIS A 269 -11.09 0.36 13.20
N PHE A 270 -10.63 0.04 11.98
CA PHE A 270 -9.88 0.97 11.11
C PHE A 270 -10.74 1.98 10.33
N GLY A 271 -12.07 1.87 10.39
CA GLY A 271 -12.98 2.71 9.63
C GLY A 271 -12.87 4.19 9.98
N LEU A 272 -12.93 5.03 8.95
CA LEU A 272 -13.22 6.47 9.07
C LEU A 272 -14.70 6.70 9.41
N PHE A 273 -15.58 5.82 8.90
CA PHE A 273 -17.02 5.83 9.11
C PHE A 273 -17.48 4.53 9.77
N SER A 274 -18.54 4.61 10.56
CA SER A 274 -19.26 3.44 11.03
C SER A 274 -20.05 2.80 9.88
N PRO A 275 -20.47 1.52 9.97
CA PRO A 275 -21.25 0.86 8.90
C PRO A 275 -22.57 1.56 8.55
N ASN A 276 -23.14 2.35 9.48
CA ASN A 276 -24.33 3.18 9.25
C ASN A 276 -24.03 4.52 8.52
N ARG A 277 -22.80 4.70 8.03
CA ARG A 277 -22.27 5.87 7.29
C ARG A 277 -22.04 7.12 8.14
N GLN A 278 -22.19 7.04 9.46
CA GLN A 278 -21.84 8.14 10.34
C GLN A 278 -20.31 8.26 10.46
N PRO A 279 -19.73 9.47 10.39
CA PRO A 279 -18.31 9.66 10.64
C PRO A 279 -17.98 9.29 12.08
N LYS A 280 -16.92 8.50 12.31
CA LYS A 280 -16.46 8.16 13.66
C LYS A 280 -15.76 9.34 14.33
N TYR A 281 -15.18 10.20 13.51
CA TYR A 281 -14.55 11.47 13.87
C TYR A 281 -14.51 12.35 12.61
N GLN A 282 -14.34 13.66 12.79
CA GLN A 282 -14.19 14.58 11.67
C GLN A 282 -12.90 14.28 10.89
N VAL A 283 -13.02 14.04 9.58
CA VAL A 283 -11.91 13.80 8.64
C VAL A 283 -11.83 14.95 7.64
N ASN A 284 -10.64 15.52 7.48
CA ASN A 284 -10.40 16.69 6.63
C ASN A 284 -9.70 16.31 5.31
N PHE A 285 -10.42 15.59 4.43
CA PHE A 285 -9.94 15.18 3.11
C PHE A 285 -9.45 16.33 2.23
#